data_AF-A0A955UAZ6-F1
#
_entry.id   AF-A0A955UAZ6-F1
#
_cell.length_a   1.000
_cell.length_b   1.000
_cell.length_c   1.000
_cell.angle_alpha   90.00
_cell.angle_beta   90.00
_cell.angle_gamma   90.00
#
_symmetry.space_group_name_H-M   'P 1'
#
loop_
_entity.id
_entity.type
_entity.pdbx_description
1 polymer ?
#
loop_
_entity_poly.entity_id
_entity_poly.type
_entity_poly.pdbx_seq_one_letter_code
_entity_poly.pdbx_strand_id
1 'polypeptide(L)'
;MEQSLLRQRLYGKFGFGEIPDLVTLTKVTQHIIREDLERIIQLTVDPNKTDYAVFTGVQIHGPDHKDWIWVETSYGLVDGARRPLL
;
A
#
# COMPACT_ATOMS: atom_id res chain seq x y z
N MET A 1 1.05 19.52 -6.99
CA MET A 1 2.11 18.64 -7.54
C MET A 1 1.85 17.18 -7.19
N GLU A 2 1.69 16.84 -5.90
CA GLU A 2 1.45 15.47 -5.42
C GLU A 2 0.20 14.80 -6.02
N GLN A 3 -0.93 15.53 -6.06
CA GLN A 3 -2.17 15.03 -6.66
C GLN A 3 -2.01 14.66 -8.14
N SER A 4 -1.20 15.41 -8.90
CA SER A 4 -0.95 15.13 -10.32
C SER A 4 -0.15 13.85 -10.51
N LEU A 5 0.86 13.60 -9.67
CA LEU A 5 1.66 12.37 -9.68
C LEU A 5 0.82 11.15 -9.32
N LEU A 6 -0.02 11.27 -8.30
CA LEU A 6 -0.95 10.21 -7.91
C LEU A 6 -1.92 9.88 -9.05
N ARG A 7 -2.53 10.90 -9.66
CA ARG A 7 -3.42 10.71 -10.83
C ARG A 7 -2.72 10.02 -11.98
N GLN A 8 -1.50 10.43 -12.32
CA GLN A 8 -0.73 9.81 -13.40
C GLN A 8 -0.50 8.30 -13.16
N ARG A 9 -0.15 7.92 -11.92
CA ARG A 9 0.03 6.50 -11.56
C ARG A 9 -1.28 5.70 -11.61
N LEU A 10 -2.40 6.33 -11.25
CA LEU A 10 -3.72 5.71 -11.30
C LEU A 10 -4.20 5.51 -12.74
N TYR A 11 -4.05 6.50 -13.63
CA TYR A 11 -4.47 6.38 -15.03
C TYR A 11 -3.80 5.21 -15.75
N GLY A 12 -2.58 4.84 -15.38
CA GLY A 12 -1.89 3.69 -15.95
C GLY A 12 -2.41 2.32 -15.51
N LYS A 13 -3.32 2.25 -14.53
CA LYS A 13 -3.86 0.98 -13.97
C LYS A 13 -5.30 0.69 -14.41
N PHE A 14 -6.00 1.63 -15.05
CA PHE A 14 -7.37 1.46 -15.52
C PHE A 14 -7.42 1.37 -17.05
N GLY A 15 -8.37 0.58 -17.57
CA GLY A 15 -8.62 0.49 -19.00
C GLY A 15 -9.14 1.80 -19.60
N PHE A 16 -8.97 2.00 -20.91
CA PHE A 16 -9.51 3.17 -21.59
C PHE A 16 -11.04 3.20 -21.48
N GLY A 17 -11.59 4.28 -20.91
CA GLY A 17 -13.03 4.45 -20.69
C GLY A 17 -13.56 3.78 -19.41
N GLU A 18 -12.71 3.10 -18.63
CA GLU A 18 -13.09 2.54 -17.34
C GLU A 18 -13.19 3.65 -16.28
N ILE A 19 -14.33 3.71 -15.59
CA ILE A 19 -14.56 4.62 -14.47
C ILE A 19 -14.73 3.75 -13.22
N PRO A 20 -13.69 3.60 -12.38
CA PRO A 20 -13.78 2.78 -11.19
C PRO A 20 -14.69 3.43 -10.15
N ASP A 21 -15.39 2.61 -9.36
CA ASP A 21 -16.07 3.08 -8.16
C ASP A 21 -15.04 3.50 -7.08
N LEU A 22 -15.52 4.17 -6.02
CA LEU A 22 -14.66 4.69 -4.96
C LEU A 22 -13.87 3.57 -4.25
N VAL A 23 -14.49 2.41 -4.04
CA VAL A 23 -13.86 1.29 -3.33
C VAL A 23 -12.72 0.71 -4.18
N THR A 24 -12.98 0.49 -5.46
CA THR A 24 -12.02 -0.01 -6.45
C THR A 24 -10.86 0.97 -6.61
N LEU A 25 -11.16 2.27 -6.76
CA LEU A 25 -10.15 3.31 -6.84
C LEU A 25 -9.25 3.33 -5.60
N THR A 26 -9.84 3.18 -4.41
CA THR A 26 -9.10 3.19 -3.14
C THR A 26 -8.18 1.97 -3.01
N LYS A 27 -8.67 0.78 -3.37
CA LYS A 27 -7.86 -0.45 -3.37
C LYS A 27 -6.70 -0.38 -4.36
N VAL A 28 -6.94 0.09 -5.59
CA VAL A 28 -5.88 0.29 -6.59
C VAL A 28 -4.85 1.30 -6.09
N THR A 29 -5.30 2.40 -5.47
CA THR A 29 -4.41 3.40 -4.88
C THR A 29 -3.53 2.79 -3.80
N GLN A 30 -4.11 2.02 -2.89
CA GLN A 30 -3.38 1.35 -1.82
C GLN A 30 -2.36 0.35 -2.37
N HIS A 31 -2.68 -0.37 -3.44
CA HIS A 31 -1.74 -1.26 -4.12
C HIS A 31 -0.54 -0.51 -4.70
N ILE A 32 -0.76 0.62 -5.38
CA ILE A 32 0.32 1.46 -5.92
C ILE A 32 1.22 1.97 -4.78
N ILE A 33 0.63 2.43 -3.68
CA ILE A 33 1.38 2.91 -2.51
C ILE A 33 2.24 1.78 -1.91
N ARG A 34 1.70 0.55 -1.83
CA ARG A 34 2.45 -0.62 -1.36
C ARG A 34 3.64 -0.92 -2.28
N GLU A 35 3.45 -0.92 -3.60
CA GLU A 35 4.55 -1.13 -4.57
C GLU A 35 5.66 -0.08 -4.40
N ASP A 36 5.29 1.19 -4.22
CA ASP A 36 6.26 2.27 -3.97
C ASP A 36 7.00 2.09 -2.64
N LEU A 37 6.29 1.73 -1.57
CA LEU A 37 6.87 1.48 -0.26
C LEU A 37 7.88 0.34 -0.34
N GLU A 38 7.50 -0.79 -0.93
CA GLU A 38 8.38 -1.95 -1.10
C GLU A 38 9.63 -1.59 -1.92
N ARG A 39 9.48 -0.81 -2.99
CA ARG A 39 10.62 -0.31 -3.78
C ARG A 39 11.55 0.58 -2.95
N ILE A 40 11.01 1.47 -2.11
CA ILE A 40 11.83 2.34 -1.26
C ILE A 40 12.57 1.50 -0.22
N ILE A 41 11.91 0.53 0.42
CA ILE A 41 12.54 -0.38 1.37
C ILE A 41 13.70 -1.12 0.71
N GLN A 42 13.49 -1.69 -0.48
CA GLN A 42 14.55 -2.37 -1.24
C GLN A 42 15.77 -1.49 -1.54
N LEU A 43 15.56 -0.18 -1.76
CA LEU A 43 16.63 0.76 -2.05
C LEU A 43 17.35 1.30 -0.81
N THR A 44 16.77 1.15 0.39
CA THR A 44 17.22 1.87 1.59
C THR A 44 17.57 0.97 2.78
N VAL A 45 17.04 -0.24 2.84
CA VAL A 45 17.22 -1.16 3.97
C VAL A 45 18.13 -2.31 3.54
N ASP A 46 19.15 -2.62 4.35
CA ASP A 46 19.96 -3.84 4.24
C ASP A 46 19.30 -4.97 5.07
N PRO A 47 18.68 -5.98 4.43
CA PRO A 47 17.96 -7.06 5.09
C PRO A 47 18.82 -7.90 6.05
N ASN A 48 20.15 -7.88 5.91
CA ASN A 48 21.07 -8.66 6.75
C ASN A 48 21.47 -7.91 8.03
N LYS A 49 21.12 -6.62 8.13
CA LYS A 49 21.49 -5.75 9.27
C LYS A 49 20.29 -5.22 10.03
N THR A 50 19.09 -5.34 9.48
CA THR A 50 17.91 -4.68 10.05
C THR A 50 16.67 -5.52 9.83
N ASP A 51 16.05 -5.89 10.95
CA ASP A 51 14.71 -6.44 10.95
C ASP A 51 13.68 -5.31 10.78
N TYR A 52 12.61 -5.59 10.04
CA TYR A 52 11.51 -4.64 9.87
C TYR A 52 10.17 -5.37 9.68
N ALA A 53 9.07 -4.65 9.81
CA ALA A 53 7.75 -5.14 9.46
C ALA A 53 7.03 -4.15 8.55
N VAL A 54 6.18 -4.66 7.67
CA VAL A 54 5.34 -3.88 6.78
C VAL A 54 3.90 -4.25 7.02
N PHE A 55 3.09 -3.22 7.26
CA PHE A 55 1.63 -3.30 7.32
C PHE A 55 1.08 -2.28 6.33
N THR A 56 0.29 -2.74 5.36
CA THR A 56 -0.43 -1.85 4.44
C THR A 56 -1.90 -2.25 4.39
N GLY A 57 -2.75 -1.27 4.10
CA GLY A 57 -4.18 -1.45 4.09
C GLY A 57 -4.89 -0.14 3.80
N VAL A 58 -6.22 -0.19 3.88
CA VAL A 58 -7.10 0.97 3.69
C VAL A 58 -7.66 1.38 5.05
N GLN A 59 -7.42 2.63 5.43
CA GLN A 59 -8.13 3.26 6.55
C GLN A 59 -9.53 3.67 6.07
N ILE A 60 -10.55 3.24 6.81
CA ILE A 60 -11.95 3.51 6.54
C ILE A 60 -12.47 4.38 7.68
N HIS A 61 -12.86 5.60 7.34
CA HIS A 61 -13.48 6.52 8.30
C HIS A 61 -14.96 6.22 8.43
N GLY A 62 -15.38 5.89 9.65
CA GLY A 62 -16.75 5.54 9.98
C GLY A 62 -17.56 6.61 10.71
N PRO A 63 -18.86 6.35 10.94
CA PRO A 63 -19.68 7.18 11.80
C PRO A 63 -19.20 7.11 13.26
N ASP A 64 -19.61 8.10 14.06
CA ASP A 64 -19.36 8.17 15.51
C ASP A 64 -17.88 8.09 15.90
N HIS A 65 -16.99 8.66 15.08
CA HIS A 65 -15.53 8.66 15.27
C HIS A 65 -14.93 7.25 15.37
N LYS A 66 -15.57 6.25 14.76
CA LYS A 66 -15.04 4.89 14.68
C LYS A 66 -14.32 4.70 13.35
N ASP A 67 -13.01 4.51 13.42
CA ASP A 67 -12.20 4.17 12.26
C ASP A 67 -11.95 2.66 12.20
N TRP A 68 -11.85 2.13 10.99
CA TRP A 68 -11.42 0.75 10.73
C TRP A 68 -10.18 0.73 9.84
N ILE A 69 -9.42 -0.35 9.93
CA ILE A 69 -8.33 -0.65 9.02
C ILE A 69 -8.64 -1.97 8.34
N TRP A 70 -8.79 -1.95 7.03
CA TRP A 70 -8.75 -3.16 6.23
C TRP A 70 -7.29 -3.46 5.87
N VAL A 71 -6.71 -4.48 6.49
CA VAL A 71 -5.32 -4.88 6.23
C VAL A 71 -5.25 -5.67 4.91
N GLU A 72 -4.38 -5.24 4.00
CA GLU A 72 -4.11 -5.98 2.75
C GLU A 72 -2.81 -6.81 2.87
N THR A 73 -1.73 -6.19 3.35
CA THR A 73 -0.42 -6.85 3.46
C THR A 73 0.09 -6.72 4.88
N SER A 74 0.56 -7.84 5.45
CA SER A 74 1.31 -7.85 6.69
C SER A 74 2.44 -8.87 6.65
N TYR A 75 3.67 -8.42 6.88
CA TYR A 75 4.82 -9.31 7.00
C TYR A 75 5.92 -8.70 7.85
N GLY A 76 6.72 -9.56 8.47
CA GLY A 76 8.01 -9.21 9.07
C GLY A 76 9.15 -9.73 8.20
N LEU A 77 10.23 -8.99 8.11
CA LEU A 77 11.53 -9.49 7.70
C LEU A 77 12.39 -9.61 8.97
N VAL A 78 12.70 -10.85 9.36
CA VAL A 78 13.49 -11.14 10.56
C VAL A 78 14.60 -12.12 10.16
N ASP A 79 15.84 -11.80 10.53
CA ASP A 79 17.03 -12.57 10.15
C ASP A 79 17.14 -12.76 8.62
N GLY A 80 16.83 -11.70 7.86
CA GLY A 80 16.82 -11.75 6.39
C GLY A 80 15.68 -12.57 5.76
N ALA A 81 14.78 -13.16 6.56
CA ALA A 81 13.69 -14.00 6.09
C ALA A 81 12.33 -13.29 6.23
N ARG A 82 11.58 -13.24 5.12
CA ARG A 82 10.20 -12.70 5.09
C ARG A 82 9.23 -13.73 5.69
N ARG A 83 8.36 -13.29 6.60
CA ARG A 83 7.33 -14.11 7.27
C ARG A 83 5.99 -13.36 7.31
N PRO A 84 4.87 -13.99 6.95
CA PRO A 84 3.54 -13.38 7.10
C PRO A 84 3.21 -13.17 8.58
N LEU A 85 2.43 -12.12 8.88
CA LEU A 85 2.01 -11.79 10.26
C LEU A 85 0.50 -11.97 10.51
N LEU A 86 -0.31 -12.00 9.45
CA LEU A 86 -1.75 -12.28 9.44
C LEU A 86 -2.08 -13.24 8.30
#